data_AF-A0A7G1KNN6-F1
#
_entry.id   AF-A0A7G1KNN6-F1
#
_cell.length_a   1.000
_cell.length_b   1.000
_cell.length_c   1.000
_cell.angle_alpha   90.00
_cell.angle_beta   90.00
_cell.angle_gamma   90.00
#
_symmetry.space_group_name_H-M   'P 1'
#
loop_
_entity.id
_entity.type
_entity.pdbx_description
1 polymer ?
#
loop_
_entity_poly.entity_id
_entity_poly.type
_entity_poly.pdbx_seq_one_letter_code
_entity_poly.pdbx_strand_id
1 'polypeptide(L)'
;MSETSEMAALLAALPDAELLAVVLAASAGRPGLEPLRLMAAELVARGGHVDAEFDVTSDTTLPDVPSVSETSGQVMPSAEVPLPPTGSSEVGGYSGSGVPTFESVRDKVEQRFGTAQGMSDLTSQTPAGRSVEEQWEARDKAARERLDRIRKSVRRNDSG
;
A
#
# COMPACT_ATOMS: atom_id res chain seq x y z
N MET A 1 13.75 -23.00 36.05
CA MET A 1 12.99 -22.30 35.00
C MET A 1 11.63 -22.01 35.60
N SER A 2 11.23 -20.74 35.75
CA SER A 2 9.94 -20.39 36.36
C SER A 2 8.81 -20.75 35.38
N GLU A 3 7.67 -21.22 35.89
CA GLU A 3 6.46 -21.56 35.12
C GLU A 3 6.03 -20.43 34.16
N THR A 4 6.23 -19.18 34.59
CA THR A 4 5.98 -17.98 33.77
C THR A 4 6.88 -17.88 32.54
N SER A 5 8.13 -18.34 32.63
CA SER A 5 9.07 -18.37 31.51
C SER A 5 8.70 -19.44 30.50
N GLU A 6 8.14 -20.56 30.95
CA GLU A 6 7.66 -21.63 30.09
C GLU A 6 6.39 -21.18 29.33
N MET A 7 5.45 -20.55 30.05
CA MET A 7 4.26 -19.95 29.44
C MET A 7 4.61 -18.89 28.39
N ALA A 8 5.60 -18.04 28.66
CA ALA A 8 6.06 -17.03 27.70
C ALA A 8 6.65 -17.67 26.43
N ALA A 9 7.40 -18.76 26.57
CA ALA A 9 7.96 -19.50 25.42
C ALA A 9 6.86 -20.15 24.57
N LEU A 10 5.80 -20.69 25.20
CA LEU A 10 4.65 -21.24 24.49
C LEU A 10 3.87 -20.15 23.73
N LEU A 11 3.61 -19.00 24.37
CA LEU A 11 2.93 -17.88 23.71
C LEU A 11 3.74 -17.28 22.55
N ALA A 12 5.07 -17.26 22.66
CA ALA A 12 5.96 -16.78 21.59
C ALA A 12 6.02 -17.71 20.38
N ALA A 13 5.61 -18.98 20.53
CA ALA A 13 5.56 -19.95 19.44
C ALA A 13 4.21 -19.93 18.67
N LEU A 14 3.19 -19.25 19.19
CA LEU A 14 1.88 -19.12 18.54
C LEU A 14 1.94 -18.12 17.37
N PRO A 15 1.17 -18.36 16.29
CA PRO A 15 0.97 -17.36 15.26
C PRO A 15 0.18 -16.16 15.81
N ASP A 16 0.41 -14.96 15.23
CA ASP A 16 -0.15 -13.70 15.74
C ASP A 16 -1.68 -13.72 15.90
N ALA A 17 -2.39 -14.37 14.97
CA ALA A 17 -3.85 -14.49 15.04
C ALA A 17 -4.31 -15.28 16.28
N GLU A 18 -3.61 -16.38 16.60
CA GLU A 18 -3.91 -17.19 17.78
C GLU A 18 -3.49 -16.49 19.06
N LEU A 19 -2.34 -15.81 19.06
CA LEU A 19 -1.89 -15.01 20.20
C LEU A 19 -2.89 -13.89 20.54
N LEU A 20 -3.41 -13.20 19.52
CA LEU A 20 -4.45 -12.18 19.70
C LEU A 20 -5.76 -12.77 20.26
N ALA A 21 -6.17 -13.96 19.80
CA ALA A 21 -7.33 -14.65 20.36
C ALA A 21 -7.12 -15.00 21.85
N VAL A 22 -5.93 -15.48 22.22
CA VAL A 22 -5.56 -15.77 23.61
C VAL A 22 -5.56 -14.50 24.46
N VAL A 23 -5.02 -13.39 23.96
CA VAL A 23 -5.02 -12.08 24.66
C VAL A 23 -6.45 -11.57 24.87
N LEU A 24 -7.33 -11.68 23.87
CA LEU A 24 -8.74 -11.29 23.98
C LEU A 24 -9.50 -12.12 25.02
N ALA A 25 -9.24 -13.43 25.08
CA ALA A 25 -9.84 -14.33 26.05
C ALA A 25 -9.30 -14.08 27.47
N ALA A 26 -7.98 -13.92 27.62
CA ALA A 26 -7.34 -13.72 28.92
C ALA A 26 -7.65 -12.35 29.56
N SER A 27 -7.93 -11.33 28.74
CA SER A 27 -8.32 -9.98 29.19
C SER A 27 -9.82 -9.85 29.46
N ALA A 28 -10.65 -10.83 29.10
CA ALA A 28 -12.09 -10.79 29.34
C ALA A 28 -12.42 -10.68 30.84
N GLY A 29 -13.29 -9.74 31.20
CA GLY A 29 -13.71 -9.51 32.59
C GLY A 29 -12.67 -8.82 33.48
N ARG A 30 -11.53 -8.36 32.92
CA ARG A 30 -10.49 -7.63 33.65
C ARG A 30 -10.47 -6.15 33.27
N PRO A 31 -11.09 -5.25 34.06
CA PRO A 31 -11.25 -3.84 33.66
C PRO A 31 -9.91 -3.10 33.51
N GLY A 32 -8.87 -3.49 34.25
CA GLY A 32 -7.53 -2.92 34.10
C GLY A 32 -6.83 -3.26 32.77
N LEU A 33 -7.35 -4.23 32.01
CA LEU A 33 -6.78 -4.69 30.73
C LEU A 33 -7.68 -4.35 29.53
N GLU A 34 -8.75 -3.57 29.71
CA GLU A 34 -9.62 -3.13 28.61
C GLU A 34 -8.87 -2.44 27.46
N PRO A 35 -7.91 -1.51 27.73
CA PRO A 35 -7.13 -0.90 26.65
C PRO A 35 -6.36 -1.91 25.79
N LEU A 36 -5.81 -2.95 26.42
CA LEU A 36 -5.11 -4.04 25.73
C LEU A 36 -6.08 -4.86 24.88
N ARG A 37 -7.28 -5.12 25.39
CA ARG A 37 -8.33 -5.87 24.70
C ARG A 37 -8.84 -5.13 23.47
N LEU A 38 -9.05 -3.82 23.54
CA LEU A 38 -9.44 -2.98 22.39
C LEU A 38 -8.37 -2.98 21.30
N MET A 39 -7.11 -2.83 21.69
CA MET A 39 -5.99 -2.88 20.73
C MET A 39 -5.86 -4.25 20.07
N ALA A 40 -6.02 -5.34 20.84
CA ALA A 40 -6.02 -6.68 20.27
C ALA A 40 -7.17 -6.89 19.27
N ALA A 41 -8.38 -6.40 19.57
CA ALA A 41 -9.52 -6.46 18.66
C ALA A 41 -9.29 -5.66 17.37
N GLU A 42 -8.65 -4.49 17.48
CA GLU A 42 -8.30 -3.66 16.32
C GLU A 42 -7.28 -4.36 15.40
N LEU A 43 -6.27 -5.01 15.99
CA LEU A 43 -5.27 -5.77 15.23
C LEU A 43 -5.87 -6.98 14.51
N VAL A 44 -6.83 -7.68 15.13
CA VAL A 44 -7.58 -8.77 14.47
C VAL A 44 -8.36 -8.24 13.26
N ALA A 45 -9.02 -7.08 13.39
CA ALA A 45 -9.76 -6.46 12.30
C ALA A 45 -8.84 -6.05 11.13
N ARG A 46 -7.59 -5.68 11.41
CA ARG A 46 -6.58 -5.31 10.41
C ARG A 46 -5.97 -6.51 9.70
N GLY A 47 -5.82 -7.64 10.40
CA GLY A 47 -5.25 -8.88 9.86
C GLY A 47 -6.15 -9.62 8.87
N GLY A 48 -7.47 -9.40 8.91
CA GLY A 48 -8.43 -10.03 8.00
C GLY A 48 -8.43 -9.51 6.55
N HIS A 49 -7.53 -8.59 6.18
CA HIS A 49 -7.40 -8.03 4.82
C HIS A 49 -6.33 -8.69 3.95
N VAL A 50 -5.64 -9.73 4.42
CA VAL A 50 -4.50 -10.33 3.69
C VAL A 50 -4.86 -11.56 2.83
N ASP A 51 -6.07 -12.12 2.98
CA ASP A 51 -6.59 -13.21 2.12
C ASP A 51 -7.85 -12.79 1.36
N ALA A 52 -7.85 -11.56 0.83
CA ALA A 52 -8.64 -11.30 -0.37
C ALA A 52 -7.70 -11.52 -1.54
N GLU A 53 -7.86 -12.65 -2.23
CA GLU A 53 -7.37 -12.77 -3.60
C GLU A 53 -7.66 -11.46 -4.32
N PHE A 54 -6.63 -10.85 -4.90
CA PHE A 54 -6.81 -9.78 -5.87
C PHE A 54 -7.47 -10.39 -7.12
N ASP A 55 -8.72 -10.82 -7.01
CA ASP A 55 -9.59 -10.94 -8.14
C ASP A 55 -10.03 -9.53 -8.51
N VAL A 56 -9.24 -8.91 -9.38
CA VAL A 56 -9.61 -7.66 -10.05
C VAL A 56 -10.71 -8.01 -11.08
N THR A 57 -11.88 -8.41 -10.60
CA THR A 57 -13.10 -8.22 -11.37
C THR A 57 -13.63 -6.86 -11.00
N SER A 58 -13.27 -5.87 -11.83
CA SER A 58 -13.99 -4.61 -11.91
C SER A 58 -15.43 -4.91 -12.33
N ASP A 59 -16.28 -5.28 -11.38
CA ASP A 59 -17.71 -5.35 -11.60
C ASP A 59 -18.22 -3.90 -11.63
N THR A 60 -18.15 -3.31 -12.83
CA THR A 60 -18.94 -2.12 -13.15
C THR A 60 -20.38 -2.58 -13.22
N THR A 61 -21.07 -2.60 -12.08
CA THR A 61 -22.53 -2.67 -12.07
C THR A 61 -23.05 -1.38 -12.69
N LEU A 62 -23.36 -1.43 -13.98
CA LEU A 62 -24.07 -0.38 -14.68
C LEU A 62 -25.47 -0.26 -14.05
N PRO A 63 -25.90 0.93 -13.60
CA PRO A 63 -27.30 1.15 -13.30
C PRO A 63 -28.10 1.00 -14.60
N ASP A 64 -29.15 0.21 -14.53
CA ASP A 64 -30.17 -0.01 -15.55
C ASP A 64 -30.71 1.33 -16.06
N VAL A 65 -30.27 1.73 -17.26
CA VAL A 65 -30.86 2.84 -18.01
C VAL A 65 -31.80 2.24 -19.05
N PRO A 66 -33.10 2.57 -19.05
CA PRO A 66 -34.04 1.98 -19.97
C PRO A 66 -33.67 2.36 -21.41
N SER A 67 -33.70 1.32 -22.26
CA SER A 67 -33.52 1.38 -23.69
C SER A 67 -34.36 2.48 -24.33
N VAL A 68 -33.70 3.48 -24.88
CA VAL A 68 -34.25 4.29 -25.98
C VAL A 68 -33.40 4.00 -27.22
N SER A 69 -33.96 3.13 -28.05
CA SER A 69 -33.58 3.00 -29.45
C SER A 69 -33.78 4.37 -30.10
N GLU A 70 -32.79 4.89 -30.82
CA GLU A 70 -33.06 5.75 -31.99
C GLU A 70 -31.85 5.91 -32.92
N THR A 71 -32.00 5.26 -34.07
CA THR A 71 -31.54 5.60 -35.42
C THR A 71 -30.03 5.68 -35.71
N SER A 72 -29.56 4.62 -36.37
CA SER A 72 -28.38 4.62 -37.23
C SER A 72 -28.64 5.51 -38.46
N GLY A 73 -28.19 6.75 -38.41
CA GLY A 73 -28.07 7.63 -39.58
C GLY A 73 -26.61 7.68 -40.04
N GLN A 74 -26.34 7.22 -41.26
CA GLN A 74 -25.04 7.34 -41.90
C GLN A 74 -24.55 8.79 -41.90
N VAL A 75 -23.29 9.01 -41.55
CA VAL A 75 -22.55 10.21 -41.91
C VAL A 75 -21.28 9.81 -42.66
N MET A 76 -21.12 10.41 -43.84
CA MET A 76 -19.99 10.27 -44.77
C MET A 76 -18.66 10.67 -44.11
N PRO A 77 -17.49 10.26 -44.65
CA PRO A 77 -16.21 10.65 -44.10
C PRO A 77 -15.90 12.09 -44.53
N SER A 78 -16.28 13.07 -43.70
CA SER A 78 -15.60 14.36 -43.75
C SER A 78 -14.25 14.19 -43.06
N ALA A 79 -13.20 14.16 -43.88
CA ALA A 79 -11.83 14.37 -43.42
C ALA A 79 -11.74 15.80 -42.86
N GLU A 80 -12.00 15.95 -41.57
CA GLU A 80 -11.75 17.18 -40.85
C GLU A 80 -10.74 16.86 -39.75
N VAL A 81 -9.51 17.30 -39.99
CA VAL A 81 -8.44 17.32 -39.00
C VAL A 81 -9.00 18.02 -37.76
N PRO A 82 -9.07 17.37 -36.57
CA PRO A 82 -9.58 18.04 -35.39
C PRO A 82 -8.68 19.21 -35.04
N LEU A 83 -9.15 20.42 -35.32
CA LEU A 83 -8.60 21.65 -34.76
C LEU A 83 -8.74 21.54 -33.23
N PRO A 84 -7.70 21.88 -32.44
CA PRO A 84 -7.81 21.89 -31.00
C PRO A 84 -8.98 22.80 -30.60
N PRO A 85 -9.86 22.39 -29.67
CA PRO A 85 -10.95 23.24 -29.23
C PRO A 85 -10.36 24.49 -28.56
N THR A 86 -10.40 25.60 -29.29
CA THR A 86 -10.10 26.92 -28.77
C THR A 86 -11.15 27.28 -27.72
N GLY A 87 -10.80 27.12 -26.45
CA GLY A 87 -11.42 27.83 -25.32
C GLY A 87 -12.89 27.52 -25.07
N SER A 88 -13.24 26.29 -24.70
CA SER A 88 -14.38 26.11 -23.80
C SER A 88 -14.05 26.86 -22.51
N SER A 89 -14.92 27.72 -22.00
CA SER A 89 -14.71 28.40 -20.72
C SER A 89 -14.46 27.38 -19.61
N GLU A 90 -13.17 27.09 -19.36
CA GLU A 90 -12.72 26.16 -18.33
C GLU A 90 -12.81 26.89 -17.00
N VAL A 91 -13.99 26.84 -16.38
CA VAL A 91 -14.14 27.35 -15.02
C VAL A 91 -13.39 26.39 -14.11
N GLY A 92 -12.21 26.81 -13.65
CA GLY A 92 -11.45 26.10 -12.61
C GLY A 92 -10.88 24.74 -13.01
N GLY A 93 -10.58 24.52 -14.30
CA GLY A 93 -10.00 23.26 -14.79
C GLY A 93 -11.02 22.14 -15.04
N TYR A 94 -12.32 22.47 -15.07
CA TYR A 94 -13.38 21.55 -15.48
C TYR A 94 -14.02 22.03 -16.77
N SER A 95 -14.42 21.09 -17.63
CA SER A 95 -15.23 21.34 -18.81
C SER A 95 -16.64 21.82 -18.41
N GLY A 96 -17.40 22.38 -19.35
CA GLY A 96 -18.80 22.74 -19.12
C GLY A 96 -19.71 21.57 -18.73
N SER A 97 -19.29 20.32 -18.98
CA SER A 97 -19.97 19.10 -18.52
C SER A 97 -19.52 18.62 -17.13
N GLY A 98 -18.63 19.36 -16.46
CA GLY A 98 -18.13 19.04 -15.13
C GLY A 98 -17.04 17.97 -15.10
N VAL A 99 -16.44 17.63 -16.25
CA VAL A 99 -15.31 16.68 -16.32
C VAL A 99 -13.99 17.44 -16.22
N PRO A 100 -13.01 17.01 -15.41
CA PRO A 100 -11.68 17.64 -15.37
C PRO A 100 -11.06 17.71 -16.76
N THR A 101 -10.51 18.86 -17.12
CA THR A 101 -9.81 19.01 -18.40
C THR A 101 -8.45 18.32 -18.34
N PHE A 102 -7.92 17.94 -19.50
CA PHE A 102 -6.64 17.24 -19.57
C PHE A 102 -5.49 18.06 -18.97
N GLU A 103 -5.47 19.38 -19.21
CA GLU A 103 -4.48 20.28 -18.61
C GLU A 103 -4.61 20.32 -17.08
N SER A 104 -5.84 20.33 -16.53
CA SER A 104 -6.03 20.30 -15.07
C SER A 104 -5.47 19.04 -14.40
N VAL A 105 -5.64 17.88 -15.04
CA VAL A 105 -5.13 16.60 -14.52
C VAL A 105 -3.61 16.57 -14.66
N ARG A 106 -3.08 17.02 -15.80
CA ARG A 106 -1.63 17.13 -16.02
C ARG A 106 -1.00 18.01 -14.96
N ASP A 107 -1.49 19.22 -14.76
CA ASP A 107 -0.98 20.17 -13.77
C ASP A 107 -1.04 19.56 -12.35
N LYS A 108 -2.12 18.84 -12.04
CA LYS A 108 -2.26 18.17 -10.75
C LYS A 108 -1.25 17.04 -10.54
N VAL A 109 -1.02 16.24 -11.58
CA VAL A 109 -0.03 15.16 -11.55
C VAL A 109 1.37 15.74 -11.39
N GLU A 110 1.71 16.78 -12.17
CA GLU A 110 3.02 17.43 -12.10
C GLU A 110 3.26 18.05 -10.72
N GLN A 111 2.26 18.74 -10.15
CA GLN A 111 2.35 19.28 -8.80
C GLN A 111 2.58 18.19 -7.74
N ARG A 112 1.84 17.08 -7.83
CA ARG A 112 1.98 15.95 -6.88
C ARG A 112 3.33 15.26 -7.04
N PHE A 113 3.78 15.06 -8.26
CA PHE A 113 5.06 14.45 -8.58
C PHE A 113 6.23 15.28 -8.03
N GLY A 114 6.26 16.58 -8.34
CA GLY A 114 7.29 17.48 -7.82
C GLY A 114 7.30 17.57 -6.29
N THR A 115 6.12 17.58 -5.67
CA THR A 115 6.01 17.56 -4.19
C THR A 115 6.54 16.26 -3.60
N ALA A 116 6.16 15.10 -4.17
CA ALA A 116 6.60 13.80 -3.68
C ALA A 116 8.12 13.65 -3.78
N GLN A 117 8.71 14.11 -4.90
CA GLN A 117 10.15 14.09 -5.09
C GLN A 117 10.87 14.91 -4.02
N GLY A 118 10.45 16.16 -3.78
CA GLY A 118 11.07 17.01 -2.75
C GLY A 118 10.82 16.53 -1.31
N MET A 119 9.67 15.89 -1.04
CA MET A 119 9.34 15.38 0.30
C MET A 119 10.24 14.22 0.70
N SER A 120 10.61 13.34 -0.24
CA SER A 120 11.54 12.23 0.01
C SER A 120 12.91 12.75 0.47
N ASP A 121 13.44 13.75 -0.21
CA ASP A 121 14.72 14.37 0.11
C ASP A 121 14.70 15.09 1.47
N LEU A 122 13.57 15.72 1.80
CA LEU A 122 13.43 16.36 3.11
C LEU A 122 13.28 15.33 4.23
N THR A 123 12.56 14.23 3.96
CA THR A 123 12.34 13.14 4.92
C THR A 123 13.64 12.42 5.24
N SER A 124 14.52 12.20 4.25
CA SER A 124 15.83 11.57 4.46
C SER A 124 16.75 12.41 5.34
N GLN A 125 16.65 13.75 5.28
CA GLN A 125 17.43 14.66 6.12
C GLN A 125 16.95 14.72 7.58
N THR A 126 15.76 14.21 7.88
CA THR A 126 15.27 14.15 9.26
C THR A 126 16.11 13.19 10.12
N PRO A 127 16.20 13.39 11.45
CA PRO A 127 16.89 12.46 12.34
C PRO A 127 16.35 11.03 12.25
N ALA A 128 15.03 10.88 12.10
CA ALA A 128 14.39 9.58 11.90
C ALA A 128 14.78 8.96 10.56
N GLY A 129 14.78 9.74 9.47
CA GLY A 129 15.21 9.29 8.14
C GLY A 129 16.66 8.78 8.14
N ARG A 130 17.59 9.51 8.76
CA ARG A 130 18.99 9.07 8.89
C ARG A 130 19.13 7.75 9.65
N SER A 131 18.37 7.55 10.73
CA SER A 131 18.42 6.30 11.50
C SER A 131 17.92 5.08 10.72
N VAL A 132 16.98 5.28 9.80
CA VAL A 132 16.47 4.21 8.93
C VAL A 132 17.54 3.86 7.89
N GLU A 133 18.15 4.85 7.25
CA GLU A 133 19.23 4.62 6.28
C GLU A 133 20.42 3.86 6.92
N GLU A 134 20.85 4.26 8.11
CA GLU A 134 21.91 3.57 8.86
C GLU A 134 21.56 2.09 9.14
N GLN A 135 20.30 1.79 9.45
CA GLN A 135 19.84 0.41 9.64
C GLN A 135 19.86 -0.39 8.34
N TRP A 136 19.47 0.21 7.22
CA TRP A 136 19.56 -0.41 5.90
C TRP A 136 21.01 -0.72 5.53
N GLU A 137 21.92 0.25 5.67
CA GLU A 137 23.35 0.05 5.42
C GLU A 137 23.96 -1.05 6.30
N ALA A 138 23.58 -1.09 7.59
CA ALA A 138 24.03 -2.11 8.52
C ALA A 138 23.57 -3.52 8.10
N ARG A 139 22.31 -3.65 7.67
CA ARG A 139 21.75 -4.92 7.14
C ARG A 139 22.47 -5.34 5.86
N ASP A 140 22.71 -4.41 4.96
CA ASP A 140 23.41 -4.64 3.70
C ASP A 140 24.85 -5.13 3.92
N LYS A 141 25.57 -4.47 4.84
CA LYS A 141 26.93 -4.86 5.22
C LYS A 141 26.94 -6.27 5.83
N ALA A 142 26.02 -6.56 6.74
CA ALA A 142 25.90 -7.88 7.36
C ALA A 142 25.59 -8.97 6.33
N ALA A 143 24.71 -8.68 5.36
CA ALA A 143 24.40 -9.59 4.26
C ALA A 143 25.64 -9.86 3.39
N ARG A 144 26.39 -8.82 3.01
CA ARG A 144 27.63 -8.96 2.24
C ARG A 144 28.67 -9.79 2.98
N GLU A 145 28.90 -9.53 4.26
CA GLU A 145 29.85 -10.30 5.08
C GLU A 145 29.44 -11.77 5.18
N ARG A 146 28.15 -12.04 5.35
CA ARG A 146 27.62 -13.42 5.38
C ARG A 146 27.84 -14.14 4.06
N LEU A 147 27.63 -13.48 2.92
CA LEU A 147 27.89 -14.04 1.60
C LEU A 147 29.39 -14.35 1.40
N ASP A 148 30.27 -13.46 1.85
CA ASP A 148 31.71 -13.69 1.78
C ASP A 148 32.16 -14.87 2.65
N ARG A 149 31.54 -15.04 3.83
CA ARG A 149 31.78 -16.20 4.69
C ARG A 149 31.40 -17.51 4.01
N ILE A 150 30.22 -17.55 3.36
CA ILE A 150 29.75 -18.71 2.59
C ILE A 150 30.70 -18.98 1.41
N ARG A 151 31.08 -17.95 0.66
CA ARG A 151 32.01 -18.11 -0.48
C ARG A 151 33.35 -18.69 -0.05
N LYS A 152 33.88 -18.26 1.11
CA LYS A 152 35.11 -18.81 1.71
C LYS A 152 34.93 -20.25 2.19
N SER A 153 33.80 -20.59 2.81
CA SER A 153 33.55 -21.95 3.30
C SER A 153 33.45 -22.95 2.15
N VAL A 154 32.77 -22.59 1.06
CA VAL A 154 32.66 -23.43 -0.15
C VAL A 154 34.04 -23.67 -0.77
N ARG A 155 34.82 -22.61 -1.02
CA ARG A 155 36.18 -22.76 -1.59
C ARG A 155 37.10 -23.65 -0.73
N ARG A 156 37.00 -23.55 0.60
CA ARG A 156 37.79 -24.38 1.51
C ARG A 156 37.38 -25.86 1.45
N ASN A 157 36.09 -26.14 1.29
CA ASN A 157 35.58 -27.50 1.19
C ASN A 157 36.00 -28.19 -0.12
N ASP A 158 36.13 -27.44 -1.22
CA ASP A 158 36.57 -27.98 -2.51
C ASP A 158 38.10 -28.23 -2.60
N SER A 159 38.89 -27.77 -1.62
CA SER A 159 40.36 -27.85 -1.63
C SER A 159 40.94 -28.96 -0.73
N GLY A 160 40.11 -29.89 -0.24
CA GLY A 160 40.51 -31.02 0.61
C GLY A 160 40.06 -32.35 0.03
#